data_AF-A0AAU2P0Z6-F1
#
_entry.id   AF-A0AAU2P0Z6-F1
#
_cell.length_a   1.000
_cell.length_b   1.000
_cell.length_c   1.000
_cell.angle_alpha   90.00
_cell.angle_beta   90.00
_cell.angle_gamma   90.00
#
_symmetry.space_group_name_H-M   'P 1'
#
loop_
_entity.id
_entity.type
_entity.pdbx_description
1 polymer ?
#
loop_
_entity_poly.entity_id
_entity_poly.type
_entity_poly.pdbx_seq_one_letter_code
_entity_poly.pdbx_strand_id
1 'polypeptide(L)'
;MSAVIASLLAVVILAGVVYDTARLITPREPRCPTLARLRGRRAALEAGERWCTGLLLHGRIEPADYQARMSRLAHGERYPGDTRGASAS
;
A
#
# COMPACT_ATOMS: atom_id res chain seq x y z
N MET A 1 41.31 -12.41 12.74
CA MET A 1 40.18 -13.28 12.34
C MET A 1 38.85 -12.52 12.34
N SER A 2 38.53 -11.75 13.39
CA SER A 2 37.34 -10.89 13.48
C SER A 2 37.20 -9.87 12.34
N ALA A 3 38.29 -9.18 11.96
CA ALA A 3 38.26 -8.19 10.87
C ALA A 3 37.90 -8.81 9.51
N VAL A 4 38.40 -10.02 9.23
CA VAL A 4 38.08 -10.76 8.00
C VAL A 4 36.61 -11.14 7.97
N ILE A 5 36.08 -11.65 9.09
CA ILE A 5 34.66 -11.99 9.22
C ILE A 5 33.79 -10.73 9.06
N ALA A 6 34.15 -9.62 9.71
CA ALA A 6 33.43 -8.36 9.58
C ALA A 6 33.43 -7.84 8.14
N SER A 7 34.57 -7.92 7.44
CA SER A 7 34.64 -7.53 6.02
C SER A 7 33.76 -8.39 5.13
N LEU A 8 33.70 -9.71 5.36
CA LEU A 8 32.84 -10.61 4.60
C LEU A 8 31.36 -10.30 4.83
N LEU A 9 30.96 -10.05 6.08
CA LEU A 9 29.59 -9.65 6.40
C LEU A 9 29.22 -8.32 5.74
N ALA A 10 30.11 -7.32 5.79
CA ALA A 10 29.88 -6.04 5.14
C ALA A 10 29.68 -6.19 3.63
N VAL A 11 30.48 -7.03 2.97
CA VAL A 11 30.35 -7.32 1.54
C VAL A 11 29.03 -8.01 1.21
N VAL A 12 28.61 -9.00 2.00
CA VAL A 12 27.33 -9.70 1.80
C VAL A 12 26.14 -8.76 1.98
N ILE A 13 26.16 -7.91 3.02
CA ILE A 13 25.12 -6.90 3.27
C ILE A 13 25.06 -5.92 2.09
N LEU A 14 26.21 -5.40 1.65
CA LEU A 14 26.28 -4.46 0.54
C LEU A 14 25.76 -5.09 -0.76
N ALA A 15 26.13 -6.34 -1.04
CA ALA A 15 25.62 -7.07 -2.20
C ALA A 15 24.10 -7.26 -2.14
N GLY A 16 23.53 -7.55 -0.97
CA GLY A 16 22.08 -7.64 -0.76
C GLY A 16 21.36 -6.33 -1.01
N VAL A 17 21.91 -5.20 -0.51
CA VAL A 17 21.35 -3.86 -0.73
C VAL A 17 21.37 -3.48 -2.21
N VAL A 18 22.50 -3.72 -2.90
CA VAL A 18 22.63 -3.46 -4.33
C VAL A 18 21.66 -4.33 -5.12
N TYR A 19 21.53 -5.61 -4.78
CA TYR A 19 20.60 -6.53 -5.43
C TYR A 19 19.14 -6.10 -5.24
N ASP A 20 18.72 -5.75 -4.03
CA ASP A 20 17.35 -5.30 -3.77
C ASP A 20 17.04 -3.99 -4.50
N THR A 21 18.00 -3.04 -4.50
CA THR A 21 17.88 -1.78 -5.24
C THR A 21 17.76 -2.04 -6.75
N ALA A 22 18.63 -2.89 -7.30
CA ALA A 22 18.59 -3.27 -8.71
C ALA A 22 17.29 -3.99 -9.06
N ARG A 23 16.75 -4.83 -8.16
CA ARG A 23 15.46 -5.53 -8.32
C ARG A 23 14.27 -4.59 -8.24
N LEU A 24 14.30 -3.58 -7.38
CA LEU A 24 13.27 -2.54 -7.30
C LEU A 24 13.25 -1.69 -8.59
N ILE A 25 14.41 -1.45 -9.18
CA ILE A 25 14.57 -0.62 -10.38
C ILE A 25 14.37 -1.43 -11.67
N THR A 26 14.71 -2.72 -11.68
CA THR A 26 14.60 -3.61 -12.85
C THR A 26 13.29 -4.40 -12.78
N PRO A 27 12.25 -4.04 -13.56
CA PRO A 27 11.00 -4.77 -13.56
C PRO A 27 11.14 -6.02 -14.43
N ARG A 28 11.89 -7.02 -13.95
CA ARG A 28 11.85 -8.40 -14.46
C ARG A 28 11.08 -9.24 -13.47
N GLU A 29 9.74 -9.23 -13.59
CA GLU A 29 8.87 -10.43 -13.49
C GLU A 29 7.37 -10.02 -13.53
N PRO A 30 6.50 -10.73 -14.28
CA PRO A 30 5.09 -10.38 -14.52
C PRO A 30 4.14 -10.74 -13.36
N ARG A 31 4.63 -11.00 -12.14
CA ARG A 31 3.81 -11.39 -10.98
C ARG A 31 3.92 -10.49 -9.75
N CYS A 32 4.80 -9.48 -9.77
CA CYS A 32 4.78 -8.43 -8.75
C CYS A 32 3.89 -7.27 -9.25
N PRO A 33 2.87 -6.82 -8.49
CA PRO A 33 2.14 -5.63 -8.87
C PRO A 33 3.14 -4.49 -8.97
N THR A 34 3.20 -3.87 -10.14
CA THR A 34 4.11 -2.77 -10.50
C THR A 34 4.17 -1.78 -9.35
N LEU A 35 5.34 -1.24 -9.01
CA LEU A 35 5.46 -0.23 -7.95
C LEU A 35 4.47 0.95 -8.14
N ALA A 36 4.13 1.27 -9.39
CA ALA A 36 3.05 2.21 -9.73
C ALA A 36 1.66 1.76 -9.23
N ARG A 37 1.34 0.46 -9.31
CA ARG A 37 0.10 -0.13 -8.78
C ARG A 37 0.10 -0.16 -7.26
N LEU A 38 1.24 -0.39 -6.61
CA LEU A 38 1.36 -0.29 -5.15
C LEU A 38 1.24 1.17 -4.68
N ARG A 39 1.88 2.11 -5.38
CA ARG A 39 1.71 3.56 -5.14
C ARG A 39 0.28 4.02 -5.38
N GLY A 40 -0.36 3.56 -6.46
CA GLY A 40 -1.77 3.84 -6.74
C GLY A 40 -2.70 3.26 -5.69
N ARG A 41 -2.42 2.04 -5.22
CA ARG A 41 -3.16 1.42 -4.10
C ARG A 41 -2.99 2.24 -2.82
N ARG A 42 -1.78 2.67 -2.49
CA ARG A 42 -1.51 3.51 -1.32
C ARG A 42 -2.20 4.86 -1.42
N ALA A 43 -2.12 5.53 -2.58
CA ALA A 43 -2.82 6.79 -2.83
C ALA A 43 -4.34 6.65 -2.72
N ALA A 44 -4.92 5.54 -3.19
CA ALA A 44 -6.35 5.27 -3.04
C ALA A 44 -6.77 5.03 -1.58
N LEU A 45 -5.93 4.35 -0.79
CA LEU A 45 -6.17 4.18 0.66
C LEU A 45 -6.09 5.52 1.39
N GLU A 46 -5.05 6.32 1.12
CA GLU A 46 -4.87 7.66 1.69
C GLU A 46 -6.03 8.59 1.32
N ALA A 47 -6.57 8.50 0.09
CA ALA A 47 -7.75 9.25 -0.32
C ALA A 47 -9.03 8.81 0.41
N GLY A 48 -9.22 7.50 0.61
CA GLY A 48 -10.35 6.93 1.34
C GLY A 48 -10.35 7.34 2.83
N GLU A 49 -9.17 7.37 3.44
CA GLU A 49 -8.99 7.84 4.82
C GLU A 49 -9.36 9.32 4.93
N ARG A 50 -8.76 10.20 4.10
CA ARG A 50 -9.05 11.65 4.10
C ARG A 50 -10.53 11.94 3.90
N TRP A 51 -11.20 11.20 3.02
CA TRP A 51 -12.63 11.37 2.79
C TRP A 51 -13.46 11.00 4.03
N CYS A 52 -13.15 9.86 4.68
CA CYS A 52 -13.84 9.45 5.91
C CYS A 52 -13.58 10.43 7.06
N THR A 53 -12.36 10.94 7.22
CA THR A 53 -12.03 11.98 8.21
C THR A 53 -12.80 13.26 7.93
N GLY A 54 -12.92 13.68 6.66
CA GLY A 54 -13.73 14.83 6.27
C GLY A 54 -15.21 14.65 6.65
N LEU A 55 -15.79 13.48 6.40
CA LEU A 55 -17.16 13.18 6.80
C LEU A 55 -17.35 13.24 8.33
N LEU A 56 -16.39 12.72 9.10
CA LEU A 56 -16.44 12.75 10.56
C LEU A 56 -16.37 14.19 11.09
N LEU A 57 -15.43 14.99 10.57
CA LEU A 57 -15.27 16.39 10.96
C LEU A 57 -16.49 17.24 10.63
N HIS A 58 -17.20 16.92 9.54
CA HIS A 58 -18.43 17.59 9.16
C HIS A 58 -19.68 17.01 9.83
N GLY A 59 -19.54 16.07 10.78
CA GLY A 59 -20.66 15.43 11.47
C GLY A 59 -21.59 14.65 10.53
N ARG A 60 -21.08 14.24 9.37
CA ARG A 60 -21.84 13.48 8.34
C ARG A 60 -21.84 11.98 8.60
N ILE A 61 -20.94 11.48 9.44
CA ILE A 61 -20.89 10.09 9.90
C ILE A 61 -20.58 10.03 11.39
N GLU A 62 -21.08 8.99 12.04
CA GLU A 62 -20.79 8.68 13.43
C GLU A 62 -19.34 8.15 13.60
N PRO A 63 -18.72 8.32 14.78
CA PRO A 63 -17.41 7.74 15.07
C PRO A 63 -17.38 6.20 14.92
N ALA A 64 -18.48 5.52 15.21
CA ALA A 64 -18.61 4.08 15.05
C ALA A 64 -18.57 3.67 13.56
N ASP A 65 -19.24 4.44 12.68
CA ASP A 65 -19.22 4.22 11.23
C ASP A 65 -17.83 4.47 10.65
N TYR A 66 -17.13 5.48 11.17
CA TYR A 66 -15.73 5.75 10.82
C TYR A 66 -14.83 4.55 11.17
N GLN A 67 -14.95 4.01 12.39
CA GLN A 67 -14.17 2.85 12.83
C GLN A 67 -14.45 1.60 11.99
N ALA A 68 -15.72 1.32 11.69
CA ALA A 68 -16.10 0.20 10.84
C ALA A 68 -15.51 0.33 9.43
N ARG A 69 -15.49 1.54 8.86
CA ARG A 69 -14.88 1.82 7.54
C ARG A 69 -13.36 1.70 7.55
N MET A 70 -12.69 2.20 8.58
CA MET A 70 -11.23 2.04 8.72
C MET A 70 -10.84 0.57 8.87
N SER A 71 -11.61 -0.20 9.64
CA SER A 71 -11.40 -1.65 9.76
C SER A 71 -11.49 -2.33 8.39
N ARG A 72 -12.51 -2.03 7.58
CA ARG A 72 -12.64 -2.61 6.22
C ARG A 72 -11.47 -2.23 5.29
N LEU A 73 -11.00 -0.98 5.36
CA LEU A 73 -9.82 -0.55 4.60
C LEU A 73 -8.55 -1.30 5.01
N ALA A 74 -8.36 -1.54 6.31
CA ALA A 74 -7.23 -2.30 6.85
C ALA A 74 -7.24 -3.76 6.38
N HIS A 75 -8.42 -4.37 6.25
CA HIS A 75 -8.61 -5.71 5.71
C HIS A 75 -8.51 -5.76 4.17
N GLY A 76 -8.35 -4.62 3.51
CA GLY A 76 -8.22 -4.54 2.06
C GLY A 76 -9.53 -4.83 1.30
N GLU A 77 -10.67 -4.83 2.00
CA GLU A 77 -11.97 -4.90 1.36
C GLU A 77 -12.20 -3.62 0.57
N ARG A 78 -12.14 -3.74 -0.77
CA ARG A 78 -12.54 -2.64 -1.64
C ARG A 78 -14.03 -2.41 -1.43
N TYR A 79 -14.38 -1.17 -1.12
CA TYR A 79 -15.75 -0.73 -1.28
C TYR A 79 -16.15 -1.02 -2.74
N PRO A 80 -17.21 -1.80 -3.02
CA PRO A 80 -17.74 -1.87 -4.36
C PRO A 80 -18.16 -0.44 -4.69
N GLY A 81 -17.44 0.16 -5.64
CA GLY A 81 -17.87 1.40 -6.25
C GLY A 81 -19.30 1.20 -6.73
N ASP A 82 -20.19 1.96 -6.12
CA ASP A 82 -21.47 2.39 -6.64
C ASP A 82 -21.93 1.68 -7.93
N THR A 83 -22.67 0.59 -7.78
CA THR A 83 -23.44 -0.02 -8.87
C THR A 83 -24.76 0.73 -9.12
N ARG A 84 -24.85 2.05 -8.88
CA ARG A 84 -25.95 2.90 -9.40
C ARG A 84 -25.79 3.25 -10.88
N GLY A 85 -25.51 2.24 -11.71
CA GLY A 85 -25.44 2.40 -13.16
C GLY A 85 -26.02 1.24 -13.98
N ALA A 86 -26.52 0.18 -13.35
CA ALA A 86 -26.99 -1.02 -14.06
C ALA A 86 -28.50 -1.26 -13.95
N SER A 87 -29.29 -0.18 -13.93
CA SER A 87 -30.75 -0.25 -14.06
C SER A 87 -31.29 0.88 -14.95
N ALA A 88 -30.89 0.89 -16.22
CA ALA A 88 -31.61 1.57 -17.28
C ALA A 88 -31.06 1.11 -18.64
N SER A 89 -31.61 0.03 -19.18
CA SER A 89 -32.01 -0.17 -20.58
C SER A 89 -32.50 -1.60 -20.76
#